data_AF-A0A6I3SQH8-F1
#
_entry.id   AF-A0A6I3SQH8-F1
#
_cell.length_a   1.000
_cell.length_b   1.000
_cell.length_c   1.000
_cell.angle_alpha   90.00
_cell.angle_beta   90.00
_cell.angle_gamma   90.00
#
_symmetry.space_group_name_H-M   'P 1'
#
loop_
_entity.id
_entity.type
_entity.pdbx_description
1 polymer ?
#
loop_
_entity_poly.entity_id
_entity_poly.type
_entity_poly.pdbx_seq_one_letter_code
_entity_poly.pdbx_strand_id
1 'polypeptide(L)'
;MRRRIRRGSESFCSSRALSLNIFRLICCVISFYRQASYYNSLRDKNGIIVYAVANYLIHLFLAAALLAVFFRAYTWMTPYDEVLLIRQGNHAAMLSLGGALLGFSLTIASSLLHTRNYQEFFAWAFGAMIVQALAYAIASRTLKNAKDQIESGNSAFGGLLGAIALAIGGINAACVS
;
A
#
# COMPACT_ATOMS: atom_id res chain seq x y z
N MET A 1 12.72 46.45 -0.98
CA MET A 1 11.49 45.73 -1.41
C MET A 1 11.82 44.79 -2.58
N ARG A 2 12.18 43.51 -2.33
CA ARG A 2 12.27 42.43 -3.36
C ARG A 2 12.67 41.10 -2.70
N ARG A 3 11.68 40.27 -2.32
CA ARG A 3 11.82 38.81 -2.18
C ARG A 3 10.47 38.15 -2.44
N ARG A 4 10.18 37.87 -3.71
CA ARG A 4 9.12 36.93 -4.11
C ARG A 4 9.66 36.17 -5.31
N ILE A 5 9.37 34.86 -5.38
CA ILE A 5 9.62 33.92 -6.49
C ILE A 5 10.93 33.10 -6.39
N ARG A 6 10.97 32.13 -5.46
CA ARG A 6 11.72 30.85 -5.58
C ARG A 6 11.00 29.74 -4.78
N ARG A 7 9.76 29.40 -5.15
CA ARG A 7 9.05 28.21 -4.60
C ARG A 7 8.50 27.26 -5.67
N GLY A 8 8.73 27.55 -6.96
CA GLY A 8 8.18 26.76 -8.06
C GLY A 8 9.07 25.63 -8.59
N SER A 9 10.39 25.69 -8.39
CA SER A 9 11.33 24.72 -9.01
C SER A 9 11.65 23.50 -8.13
N GLU A 10 11.45 23.60 -6.80
CA GLU A 10 11.76 22.50 -5.87
C GLU A 10 10.65 21.45 -5.79
N SER A 11 9.38 21.85 -5.93
CA SER A 11 8.25 20.92 -5.98
C SER A 11 8.27 20.02 -7.23
N PHE A 12 8.75 20.56 -8.36
CA PHE A 12 8.80 19.81 -9.63
C PHE A 12 9.98 18.83 -9.70
N CYS A 13 11.12 19.17 -9.08
CA CYS A 13 12.31 18.30 -9.03
C CYS A 13 12.09 17.09 -8.09
N SER A 14 11.41 17.29 -6.97
CA SER A 14 10.96 16.20 -6.09
C SER A 14 10.01 15.25 -6.82
N SER A 15 9.04 15.78 -7.57
CA SER A 15 8.04 14.96 -8.27
C SER A 15 8.61 14.04 -9.37
N ARG A 16 9.62 14.50 -10.14
CA ARG A 16 10.26 13.67 -11.19
C ARG A 16 11.25 12.63 -10.66
N ALA A 17 12.02 12.94 -9.62
CA ALA A 17 12.90 11.95 -8.98
C ALA A 17 12.09 10.83 -8.29
N LEU A 18 10.87 11.17 -7.87
CA LEU A 18 9.96 10.28 -7.13
C LEU A 18 9.15 9.36 -8.05
N SER A 19 8.82 9.76 -9.29
CA SER A 19 8.21 8.85 -10.28
C SER A 19 9.20 7.78 -10.76
N LEU A 20 10.50 8.12 -10.83
CA LEU A 20 11.59 7.17 -11.13
C LEU A 20 11.72 6.08 -10.06
N ASN A 21 11.50 6.42 -8.78
CA ASN A 21 11.59 5.47 -7.67
C ASN A 21 10.42 4.48 -7.63
N ILE A 22 9.21 4.90 -8.02
CA ILE A 22 8.05 4.00 -8.11
C ILE A 22 8.24 2.98 -9.22
N PHE A 23 8.64 3.43 -10.41
CA PHE A 23 8.90 2.52 -11.52
C PHE A 23 10.01 1.53 -11.15
N ARG A 24 11.06 2.00 -10.46
CA ARG A 24 12.11 1.14 -9.90
C ARG A 24 11.58 0.16 -8.84
N LEU A 25 10.68 0.57 -7.95
CA LEU A 25 10.12 -0.29 -6.91
C LEU A 25 9.21 -1.38 -7.53
N ILE A 26 8.37 -1.02 -8.50
CA ILE A 26 7.53 -1.97 -9.25
C ILE A 26 8.42 -2.94 -10.03
N CYS A 27 9.43 -2.45 -10.76
CA CYS A 27 10.40 -3.30 -11.43
C CYS A 27 11.17 -4.19 -10.45
N CYS A 28 11.51 -3.70 -9.25
CA CYS A 28 12.17 -4.47 -8.20
C CYS A 28 11.26 -5.60 -7.70
N VAL A 29 9.98 -5.32 -7.46
CA VAL A 29 8.97 -6.32 -7.08
C VAL A 29 8.81 -7.38 -8.17
N ILE A 30 8.74 -6.99 -9.44
CA ILE A 30 8.65 -7.91 -10.58
C ILE A 30 9.94 -8.75 -10.72
N SER A 31 11.11 -8.13 -10.53
CA SER A 31 12.40 -8.83 -10.58
C SER A 31 12.54 -9.82 -9.42
N PHE A 32 12.10 -9.45 -8.22
CA PHE A 32 12.09 -10.31 -7.05
C PHE A 32 11.06 -11.44 -7.17
N TYR A 33 9.89 -11.19 -7.77
CA TYR A 33 8.93 -12.22 -8.16
C TYR A 33 9.58 -13.30 -9.05
N ARG A 34 10.38 -12.87 -10.04
CA ARG A 34 11.09 -13.79 -10.94
C ARG A 34 12.10 -14.65 -10.17
N GLN A 35 12.79 -14.05 -9.20
CA GLN A 35 13.71 -14.72 -8.29
C GLN A 35 13.00 -15.72 -7.35
N ALA A 36 11.85 -15.34 -6.79
CA ALA A 36 11.02 -16.16 -5.91
C ALA A 36 10.44 -17.39 -6.62
N SER A 37 9.98 -17.20 -7.87
CA SER A 37 9.53 -18.29 -8.73
C SER A 37 10.65 -19.29 -9.03
N TYR A 38 11.88 -18.82 -9.22
CA TYR A 38 13.05 -19.68 -9.40
C TYR A 38 13.40 -20.48 -8.14
N TYR A 39 13.30 -19.87 -6.95
CA TYR A 39 13.53 -20.54 -5.66
C TYR A 39 12.49 -21.62 -5.36
N ASN A 40 11.22 -21.41 -5.72
CA ASN A 40 10.17 -22.42 -5.58
C ASN A 40 10.41 -23.63 -6.49
N SER A 41 11.08 -23.46 -7.64
CA SER A 41 11.49 -24.58 -8.51
C SER A 41 12.70 -25.35 -7.96
N LEU A 42 13.49 -24.75 -7.07
CA LEU A 42 14.58 -25.42 -6.36
C LEU A 42 14.08 -26.24 -5.15
N ARG A 43 12.77 -26.39 -4.94
CA ARG A 43 12.10 -27.14 -3.85
C ARG A 43 12.66 -28.56 -3.59
N ASP A 44 13.35 -29.15 -4.55
CA ASP A 44 13.60 -30.59 -4.62
C ASP A 44 15.03 -31.06 -4.24
N LYS A 45 15.98 -30.18 -3.82
CA LYS A 45 17.42 -30.55 -3.77
C LYS A 45 18.27 -30.23 -2.50
N ASN A 46 17.82 -29.44 -1.53
CA ASN A 46 18.58 -28.95 -0.35
C ASN A 46 17.90 -29.28 1.01
N GLY A 47 18.57 -28.99 2.13
CA GLY A 47 18.08 -29.28 3.48
C GLY A 47 16.80 -28.51 3.88
N ILE A 48 15.90 -29.19 4.60
CA ILE A 48 14.57 -28.73 5.04
C ILE A 48 14.60 -27.34 5.69
N ILE A 49 15.59 -27.06 6.56
CA ILE A 49 15.67 -25.80 7.31
C ILE A 49 16.04 -24.61 6.41
N VAL A 50 17.01 -24.76 5.52
CA VAL A 50 17.47 -23.68 4.63
C VAL A 50 16.35 -23.25 3.70
N TYR A 51 15.54 -24.20 3.22
CA TYR A 51 14.37 -23.89 2.41
C TYR A 51 13.24 -23.22 3.17
N ALA A 52 12.94 -23.68 4.38
CA ALA A 52 11.90 -23.06 5.20
C ALA A 52 12.22 -21.59 5.49
N VAL A 53 13.48 -21.31 5.86
CA VAL A 53 13.97 -19.94 6.12
C VAL A 53 13.94 -19.10 4.85
N ALA A 54 14.41 -19.62 3.72
CA ALA A 54 14.41 -18.89 2.46
C ALA A 54 12.97 -18.54 1.99
N ASN A 55 12.03 -19.49 2.07
CA ASN A 55 10.64 -19.25 1.71
C ASN A 55 10.01 -18.19 2.62
N TYR A 56 10.22 -18.28 3.93
CA TYR A 56 9.73 -17.28 4.87
C TYR A 56 10.23 -15.86 4.50
N LEU A 57 11.53 -15.70 4.25
CA LEU A 57 12.11 -14.41 3.88
C LEU A 57 11.57 -13.87 2.55
N ILE A 58 11.36 -14.75 1.57
CA ILE A 58 10.77 -14.38 0.28
C ILE A 58 9.34 -13.88 0.46
N HIS A 59 8.49 -14.61 1.19
CA HIS A 59 7.09 -14.22 1.40
C HIS A 59 6.99 -12.92 2.20
N LEU A 60 7.81 -12.78 3.25
CA LEU A 60 7.87 -11.56 4.06
C LEU A 60 8.31 -10.35 3.23
N PHE A 61 9.36 -10.49 2.43
CA PHE A 61 9.85 -9.40 1.57
C PHE A 61 8.81 -9.02 0.51
N LEU A 62 8.16 -10.02 -0.12
CA LEU A 62 7.14 -9.79 -1.14
C LEU A 62 5.94 -9.03 -0.57
N ALA A 63 5.44 -9.46 0.59
CA ALA A 63 4.36 -8.80 1.30
C ALA A 63 4.71 -7.37 1.69
N ALA A 64 5.90 -7.15 2.26
CA ALA A 64 6.37 -5.83 2.65
C ALA A 64 6.53 -4.90 1.44
N ALA A 65 7.05 -5.42 0.33
CA ALA A 65 7.21 -4.64 -0.90
C ALA A 65 5.86 -4.27 -1.51
N LEU A 66 4.89 -5.19 -1.55
CA LEU A 66 3.52 -4.90 -2.00
C LEU A 66 2.82 -3.88 -1.11
N LEU A 67 2.97 -3.99 0.21
CA LEU A 67 2.43 -3.01 1.16
C LEU A 67 3.05 -1.62 0.95
N ALA A 68 4.36 -1.55 0.68
CA ALA A 68 5.04 -0.30 0.36
C ALA A 68 4.55 0.31 -0.96
N VAL A 69 4.33 -0.52 -1.99
CA VAL A 69 3.72 -0.09 -3.26
C VAL A 69 2.30 0.44 -3.02
N PHE A 70 1.49 -0.25 -2.22
CA PHE A 70 0.14 0.19 -1.86
C PHE A 70 0.13 1.52 -1.10
N PHE A 71 0.95 1.64 -0.05
CA PHE A 71 1.13 2.90 0.69
C PHE A 71 1.42 4.06 -0.27
N ARG A 72 2.32 3.82 -1.23
CA ARG A 72 2.72 4.85 -2.19
C ARG A 72 1.62 5.17 -3.21
N ALA A 73 0.92 4.16 -3.71
CA ALA A 73 -0.22 4.34 -4.60
C ALA A 73 -1.36 5.09 -3.91
N TYR A 74 -1.64 4.74 -2.64
CA TYR A 74 -2.68 5.35 -1.83
C TYR A 74 -2.40 6.83 -1.56
N THR A 75 -1.21 7.17 -1.04
CA THR A 75 -0.77 8.55 -0.80
C THR A 75 -0.70 9.41 -2.07
N TRP A 76 -0.57 8.80 -3.25
CA TRP A 76 -0.62 9.52 -4.52
C TRP A 76 -2.04 9.75 -5.03
N MET A 77 -2.96 8.83 -4.71
CA MET A 77 -4.36 8.93 -5.09
C MET A 77 -5.13 9.88 -4.17
N THR A 78 -4.72 10.03 -2.91
CA THR A 78 -5.36 10.97 -1.99
C THR A 78 -4.94 12.42 -2.28
N PRO A 79 -5.88 13.39 -2.22
CA PRO A 79 -5.63 14.77 -2.65
C PRO A 79 -4.92 15.65 -1.58
N TYR A 80 -4.46 15.05 -0.49
CA TYR A 80 -3.78 15.71 0.63
C TYR A 80 -2.53 14.91 1.04
N ASP A 81 -1.49 15.61 1.51
CA ASP A 81 -0.22 14.99 1.90
C ASP A 81 -0.33 14.33 3.29
N GLU A 82 -0.86 13.11 3.34
CA GLU A 82 -1.02 12.33 4.58
C GLU A 82 0.26 12.28 5.42
N VAL A 83 1.42 12.06 4.79
CA VAL A 83 2.71 11.98 5.49
C VAL A 83 3.08 13.31 6.15
N LEU A 84 2.77 14.43 5.49
CA LEU A 84 3.02 15.76 6.05
C LEU A 84 2.07 16.01 7.22
N LEU A 85 0.78 15.71 7.05
CA LEU A 85 -0.24 15.88 8.09
C LEU A 85 0.08 15.02 9.33
N ILE A 86 0.49 13.77 9.14
CA ILE A 86 0.88 12.87 10.23
C ILE A 86 2.11 13.42 10.97
N ARG A 87 3.11 13.95 10.24
CA ARG A 87 4.28 14.62 10.86
C ARG A 87 3.91 15.88 11.64
N GLN A 88 2.80 16.53 11.28
CA GLN A 88 2.25 17.68 12.00
C GLN A 88 1.36 17.27 13.19
N GLY A 89 1.22 15.98 13.48
CA GLY A 89 0.41 15.47 14.60
C GLY A 89 -1.06 15.28 14.28
N ASN A 90 -1.44 15.24 13.00
CA ASN A 90 -2.82 15.05 12.60
C ASN A 90 -3.24 13.58 12.73
N HIS A 91 -4.01 13.30 13.78
CA HIS A 91 -4.53 11.96 14.06
C HIS A 91 -5.54 11.47 13.00
N ALA A 92 -6.28 12.36 12.34
CA ALA A 92 -7.26 11.98 11.33
C ALA A 92 -6.58 11.33 10.11
N ALA A 93 -5.50 11.95 9.62
CA ALA A 93 -4.71 11.41 8.52
C ALA A 93 -4.08 10.05 8.90
N MET A 94 -3.58 9.92 10.14
CA MET A 94 -3.00 8.67 10.64
C MET A 94 -4.03 7.55 10.70
N LEU A 95 -5.22 7.80 11.24
CA LEU A 95 -6.26 6.79 11.37
C LEU A 95 -6.78 6.31 10.02
N SER A 96 -6.98 7.23 9.07
CA SER A 96 -7.43 6.90 7.71
C SER A 96 -6.41 6.04 6.97
N LEU A 97 -5.15 6.50 6.92
CA LEU A 97 -4.06 5.79 6.25
C LEU A 97 -3.75 4.46 6.95
N GLY A 98 -3.70 4.45 8.28
CA GLY A 98 -3.45 3.26 9.08
C GLY A 98 -4.51 2.18 8.84
N GLY A 99 -5.79 2.53 8.83
CA GLY A 99 -6.88 1.61 8.53
C GLY A 99 -6.79 1.02 7.11
N ALA A 100 -6.42 1.84 6.12
CA ALA A 100 -6.20 1.37 4.75
C ALA A 100 -5.04 0.37 4.64
N LEU A 101 -3.91 0.64 5.30
CA LEU A 101 -2.74 -0.25 5.32
C LEU A 101 -3.05 -1.58 6.02
N LEU A 102 -3.74 -1.53 7.16
CA LEU A 102 -4.14 -2.74 7.88
C LEU A 102 -5.13 -3.57 7.06
N GLY A 103 -6.13 -2.93 6.44
CA GLY A 103 -7.08 -3.61 5.56
C GLY A 103 -6.40 -4.33 4.40
N PHE A 104 -5.48 -3.65 3.69
CA PHE A 104 -4.74 -4.27 2.59
C PHE A 104 -3.80 -5.39 3.06
N SER A 105 -3.20 -5.25 4.25
CA SER A 105 -2.35 -6.28 4.86
C SER A 105 -3.13 -7.58 5.12
N LEU A 106 -4.40 -7.50 5.54
CA LEU A 106 -5.26 -8.67 5.68
C LEU A 106 -5.47 -9.39 4.35
N THR A 107 -5.67 -8.65 3.26
CA THR A 107 -5.86 -9.26 1.94
C THR A 107 -4.58 -9.91 1.41
N ILE A 108 -3.42 -9.28 1.61
CA ILE A 108 -2.12 -9.91 1.29
C ILE A 108 -1.95 -11.20 2.09
N ALA A 109 -2.25 -11.18 3.39
CA ALA A 109 -2.12 -12.36 4.24
C ALA A 109 -3.00 -13.51 3.74
N SER A 110 -4.28 -13.24 3.43
CA SER A 110 -5.16 -14.26 2.87
C SER A 110 -4.67 -14.79 1.52
N SER A 111 -4.19 -13.90 0.64
CA SER A 111 -3.62 -14.29 -0.65
C SER A 111 -2.41 -15.21 -0.48
N LEU A 112 -1.51 -14.94 0.47
CA LEU A 112 -0.35 -15.81 0.73
C LEU A 112 -0.76 -17.19 1.26
N LEU A 113 -1.81 -17.26 2.06
CA LEU A 113 -2.28 -18.51 2.67
C LEU A 113 -2.94 -19.44 1.65
N HIS A 114 -3.68 -18.89 0.68
CA HIS A 114 -4.54 -19.67 -0.22
C HIS A 114 -3.98 -19.83 -1.62
N THR A 115 -2.92 -19.10 -1.98
CA THR A 115 -2.38 -19.15 -3.34
C THR A 115 -1.09 -19.96 -3.43
N ARG A 116 -1.06 -20.96 -4.33
CA ARG A 116 0.13 -21.80 -4.57
C ARG A 116 1.11 -21.19 -5.58
N ASN A 117 0.59 -20.34 -6.47
CA ASN A 117 1.34 -19.73 -7.55
C ASN A 117 1.54 -18.23 -7.30
N TYR A 118 2.77 -17.73 -7.48
CA TYR A 118 3.03 -16.31 -7.30
C TYR A 118 2.24 -15.45 -8.31
N GLN A 119 1.90 -15.95 -9.50
CA GLN A 119 1.11 -15.20 -10.50
C GLN A 119 -0.30 -14.87 -9.98
N GLU A 120 -0.98 -15.90 -9.48
CA GLU A 120 -2.31 -15.76 -8.88
C GLU A 120 -2.24 -14.85 -7.64
N PHE A 121 -1.18 -14.97 -6.84
CA PHE A 121 -0.98 -14.12 -5.66
C PHE A 121 -0.91 -12.63 -6.05
N PHE A 122 -0.15 -12.31 -7.10
CA PHE A 122 -0.07 -10.94 -7.61
C PHE A 122 -1.37 -10.46 -8.24
N ALA A 123 -2.11 -11.33 -8.94
CA ALA A 123 -3.41 -10.99 -9.49
C ALA A 123 -4.39 -10.61 -8.36
N TRP A 124 -4.43 -11.39 -7.28
CA TRP A 124 -5.25 -11.11 -6.10
C TRP A 124 -4.79 -9.87 -5.34
N ALA A 125 -3.49 -9.70 -5.12
CA ALA A 125 -2.96 -8.49 -4.46
C ALA A 125 -3.23 -7.22 -5.27
N PHE A 126 -3.15 -7.29 -6.60
CA PHE A 126 -3.48 -6.17 -7.48
C PHE A 126 -4.99 -5.88 -7.51
N GLY A 127 -5.83 -6.92 -7.61
CA GLY A 127 -7.27 -6.78 -7.48
C GLY A 127 -7.67 -6.16 -6.13
N ALA A 128 -7.00 -6.57 -5.06
CA ALA A 128 -7.20 -6.00 -3.74
C ALA A 128 -6.83 -4.52 -3.67
N MET A 129 -5.72 -4.13 -4.28
CA MET A 129 -5.32 -2.73 -4.38
C MET A 129 -6.39 -1.88 -5.10
N ILE A 130 -7.00 -2.42 -6.16
CA ILE A 130 -8.10 -1.76 -6.88
C ILE A 130 -9.34 -1.65 -5.98
N VAL A 131 -9.75 -2.73 -5.31
CA VAL A 131 -10.91 -2.73 -4.40
C VAL A 131 -10.70 -1.71 -3.28
N GLN A 132 -9.50 -1.64 -2.70
CA GLN A 132 -9.15 -0.70 -1.64
C GLN A 132 -9.20 0.76 -2.13
N ALA A 133 -8.71 1.00 -3.36
CA ALA A 133 -8.77 2.31 -4.00
C ALA A 133 -10.23 2.72 -4.27
N LEU A 134 -11.06 1.82 -4.79
CA LEU A 134 -12.48 2.04 -5.03
C LEU A 134 -13.23 2.31 -3.72
N ALA A 135 -12.96 1.54 -2.66
CA ALA A 135 -13.51 1.74 -1.34
C ALA A 135 -13.26 3.16 -0.83
N TYR A 136 -12.02 3.63 -0.91
CA TYR A 136 -11.67 5.00 -0.55
C TYR A 136 -12.37 6.03 -1.45
N ALA A 137 -12.39 5.82 -2.76
CA ALA A 137 -13.03 6.75 -3.70
C ALA A 137 -14.55 6.87 -3.47
N ILE A 138 -15.21 5.77 -3.12
CA ILE A 138 -16.63 5.76 -2.76
C ILE A 138 -16.83 6.43 -1.41
N ALA A 139 -16.07 6.03 -0.39
CA ALA A 139 -16.20 6.59 0.96
C ALA A 139 -15.95 8.10 0.98
N SER A 140 -14.91 8.59 0.30
CA SER A 140 -14.58 10.02 0.19
C SER A 140 -15.59 10.84 -0.62
N ARG A 141 -16.34 10.22 -1.54
CA ARG A 141 -17.44 10.88 -2.26
C ARG A 141 -18.72 10.93 -1.45
N THR A 142 -19.03 9.85 -0.75
CA THR A 142 -20.20 9.78 0.15
C THR A 142 -20.02 10.74 1.33
N LEU A 143 -18.81 10.75 1.90
CA LEU A 143 -18.41 11.66 2.97
C LEU A 143 -17.84 12.94 2.36
N LYS A 144 -18.74 13.84 1.94
CA LYS A 144 -18.38 15.15 1.34
C LYS A 144 -17.36 15.89 2.20
N ASN A 145 -16.47 16.64 1.55
CA ASN A 145 -15.40 17.43 2.17
C ASN A 145 -14.36 16.61 2.94
N ALA A 146 -14.09 15.37 2.51
CA ALA A 146 -13.10 14.51 3.15
C ALA A 146 -11.73 15.18 3.32
N LYS A 147 -11.29 15.96 2.34
CA LYS A 147 -10.04 16.72 2.42
C LYS A 147 -10.04 17.70 3.59
N ASP A 148 -11.05 18.56 3.68
CA ASP A 148 -11.14 19.60 4.71
C ASP A 148 -11.28 19.00 6.11
N GLN A 149 -12.01 17.89 6.24
CA GLN A 149 -12.16 17.17 7.51
C GLN A 149 -10.84 16.54 7.96
N ILE A 150 -10.07 15.97 7.04
CA ILE A 150 -8.76 15.42 7.37
C ILE A 150 -7.77 16.55 7.67
N GLU A 151 -7.70 17.61 6.86
CA GLU A 151 -6.79 18.75 7.09
C GLU A 151 -7.09 19.48 8.41
N SER A 152 -8.35 19.58 8.82
CA SER A 152 -8.74 20.15 10.13
C SER A 152 -8.45 19.24 11.34
N GLY A 153 -7.99 18.00 11.11
CA GLY A 153 -7.62 17.08 12.18
C GLY A 153 -8.79 16.37 12.84
N ASN A 154 -9.93 16.24 12.15
CA ASN A 154 -11.10 15.52 12.66
C ASN A 154 -10.83 14.01 12.77
N SER A 155 -10.36 13.57 13.94
CA SER A 155 -9.99 12.18 14.20
C SER A 155 -11.15 11.21 14.05
N ALA A 156 -12.38 11.62 14.35
CA ALA A 156 -13.56 10.78 14.15
C ALA A 156 -13.80 10.51 12.65
N PHE A 157 -13.64 11.52 11.81
CA PHE A 157 -13.76 11.38 10.36
C PHE A 157 -12.66 10.49 9.78
N GLY A 158 -11.40 10.72 10.19
CA GLY A 158 -10.27 9.88 9.78
C GLY A 158 -10.42 8.43 10.27
N GLY A 159 -10.89 8.24 11.50
CA GLY A 159 -11.23 6.94 12.07
C GLY A 159 -12.30 6.21 11.28
N LEU A 160 -13.37 6.90 10.87
CA LEU A 160 -14.43 6.31 10.05
C LEU A 160 -13.91 5.85 8.68
N LEU A 161 -13.13 6.68 8.00
CA LEU A 161 -12.50 6.31 6.73
C LEU A 161 -11.57 5.10 6.89
N GLY A 162 -10.74 5.12 7.93
CA GLY A 162 -9.84 4.01 8.26
C GLY A 162 -10.59 2.70 8.57
N ALA A 163 -11.68 2.79 9.34
CA ALA A 163 -12.51 1.64 9.70
C ALA A 163 -13.23 1.05 8.48
N ILE A 164 -13.76 1.89 7.58
CA ILE A 164 -14.36 1.43 6.32
C ILE A 164 -13.33 0.71 5.47
N ALA A 165 -12.12 1.28 5.32
CA ALA A 165 -11.06 0.65 4.56
C ALA A 165 -10.65 -0.70 5.19
N LEU A 166 -10.48 -0.75 6.51
CA LEU A 166 -10.14 -1.97 7.23
C LEU A 166 -11.21 -3.05 7.05
N ALA A 167 -12.49 -2.70 7.19
CA ALA A 167 -13.61 -3.62 7.02
C ALA A 167 -13.67 -4.19 5.60
N ILE A 168 -13.54 -3.34 4.58
CA ILE A 168 -13.55 -3.78 3.18
C ILE A 168 -12.32 -4.65 2.87
N GLY A 169 -11.14 -4.31 3.41
CA GLY A 169 -9.94 -5.13 3.28
C GLY A 169 -10.10 -6.52 3.92
N GLY A 170 -10.77 -6.58 5.08
CA GLY A 170 -11.12 -7.85 5.74
C GLY A 170 -12.13 -8.69 4.95
N ILE A 171 -13.19 -8.09 4.42
CA ILE A 171 -14.15 -8.79 3.54
C ILE A 171 -13.44 -9.31 2.30
N ASN A 172 -12.61 -8.47 1.67
CA ASN A 172 -11.84 -8.85 0.49
C ASN A 172 -10.85 -9.99 0.80
N ALA A 173 -10.21 -9.95 1.97
CA ALA A 173 -9.37 -11.06 2.45
C ALA A 173 -10.16 -12.37 2.56
N ALA A 174 -11.38 -12.34 3.08
CA ALA A 174 -12.25 -13.51 3.16
C ALA A 174 -12.67 -14.03 1.77
N CYS A 175 -12.86 -13.16 0.79
CA CYS A 175 -13.21 -13.56 -0.58
C CYS A 175 -12.07 -14.22 -1.36
N VAL A 176 -10.82 -13.94 -1.00
CA VAL A 176 -9.62 -14.56 -1.60
C VAL A 176 -9.27 -15.91 -0.94
N SER A 177 -9.91 -16.22 0.20
CA SER A 177 -9.69 -17.44 0.97
C SER A 177 -10.16 -18.70 0.27
#